data_AF-A0A1Z5HF29-F1
#
_entry.id   AF-A0A1Z5HF29-F1
#
_cell.length_a   1.000
_cell.length_b   1.000
_cell.length_c   1.000
_cell.angle_alpha   90.00
_cell.angle_beta   90.00
_cell.angle_gamma   90.00
#
_symmetry.space_group_name_H-M   'P 1'
#
loop_
_entity.id
_entity.type
_entity.pdbx_description
1 polymer ?
#
loop_
_entity_poly.entity_id
_entity_poly.type
_entity_poly.pdbx_seq_one_letter_code
_entity_poly.pdbx_strand_id
1 'polypeptide(L)'
;MNPPFDLRRLARLNKEQDQPLWTMSRATTWRMVKGVMARAGIKGKQATSKGLRHGFGIAMLSGEKALPLNILRDLMGHSDTKITEIYTSAIGAEKRNMVMNAWQ
;
A
#
# COMPACT_ATOMS: atom_id res chain seq x y z
N MET A 1 21.62 -4.72 -9.96
CA MET A 1 20.37 -4.22 -10.57
C MET A 1 19.96 -2.99 -9.78
N ASN A 2 19.95 -1.79 -10.37
CA ASN A 2 19.43 -0.62 -9.66
C ASN A 2 17.92 -0.79 -9.50
N PRO A 3 17.36 -0.65 -8.28
CA PRO A 3 15.92 -0.73 -8.11
C PRO A 3 15.28 0.38 -8.95
N PRO A 4 14.13 0.10 -9.60
CA PRO A 4 13.39 1.14 -10.31
C PRO A 4 13.16 2.28 -9.30
N PHE A 5 13.33 3.51 -9.77
CA PHE A 5 13.15 4.78 -9.03
C PHE A 5 14.33 5.30 -8.19
N ASP A 6 15.41 4.54 -7.93
CA ASP A 6 16.64 5.00 -7.23
C ASP A 6 16.41 5.90 -5.98
N LEU A 7 15.28 5.68 -5.27
CA LEU A 7 14.78 6.60 -4.25
C LEU A 7 15.71 6.71 -3.05
N ARG A 8 16.44 5.62 -2.74
CA ARG A 8 17.37 5.59 -1.61
C ARG A 8 18.58 6.48 -1.84
N ARG A 9 19.12 6.49 -3.07
CA ARG A 9 20.22 7.37 -3.44
C ARG A 9 19.77 8.82 -3.44
N LEU A 10 18.62 9.12 -4.06
CA LEU A 10 18.06 10.47 -4.09
C LEU A 10 17.79 11.01 -2.67
N ALA A 11 17.22 10.19 -1.78
CA ALA A 11 16.97 10.57 -0.40
C ALA A 11 18.27 10.89 0.36
N ARG A 12 19.35 10.11 0.13
CA ARG A 12 20.65 10.36 0.75
C ARG A 12 21.27 11.67 0.26
N LEU A 13 21.32 11.87 -1.05
CA LEU A 13 21.89 13.08 -1.66
C LEU A 13 21.14 14.35 -1.23
N ASN A 14 19.81 14.28 -1.18
CA ASN A 14 19.01 15.42 -0.75
C ASN A 14 19.17 15.69 0.75
N LYS A 15 19.31 14.65 1.58
CA LYS A 15 19.59 14.82 3.02
C LYS A 15 20.95 15.51 3.26
N GLU A 16 21.97 15.16 2.49
CA GLU A 16 23.30 15.82 2.55
C GLU A 16 23.21 17.32 2.19
N GLN A 17 22.21 17.71 1.39
CA GLN A 17 21.99 19.09 0.92
C GLN A 17 20.86 19.81 1.68
N ASP A 18 20.33 19.23 2.76
CA ASP A 18 19.16 19.73 3.50
C ASP A 18 17.93 20.03 2.61
N GLN A 19 17.73 19.21 1.58
CA GLN A 19 16.61 19.31 0.64
C GLN A 19 15.60 18.18 0.86
N PRO A 20 14.30 18.43 0.61
CA PRO A 20 13.31 17.37 0.65
C PRO A 20 13.49 16.42 -0.54
N LEU A 21 13.14 15.14 -0.36
CA LEU A 21 13.09 14.18 -1.48
C LEU A 21 12.07 14.62 -2.55
N TRP A 22 10.97 15.23 -2.11
CA TRP A 22 9.91 15.74 -2.97
C TRP A 22 9.67 17.21 -2.67
N THR A 23 9.80 18.08 -3.67
CA THR A 23 9.52 19.52 -3.56
C THR A 23 8.02 19.85 -3.68
N MET A 24 7.20 18.83 -3.91
CA MET A 24 5.79 18.98 -4.25
C MET A 24 4.91 19.08 -3.00
N SER A 25 3.90 19.96 -3.07
CA SER A 25 2.88 20.05 -2.03
C SER A 25 1.93 18.84 -2.03
N ARG A 26 1.35 18.54 -0.87
CA ARG A 26 0.35 17.47 -0.69
C ARG A 26 -0.81 17.56 -1.69
N ALA A 27 -1.30 18.77 -1.98
CA ALA A 27 -2.41 18.98 -2.91
C ALA A 27 -2.03 18.61 -4.36
N THR A 28 -0.77 18.80 -4.74
CA THR A 28 -0.28 18.41 -6.05
C THR A 28 -0.17 16.89 -6.17
N THR A 29 0.40 16.23 -5.16
CA THR A 29 0.47 14.77 -5.09
C THR A 29 -0.92 14.14 -5.08
N TRP A 30 -1.89 14.75 -4.38
CA TRP A 30 -3.28 14.30 -4.40
C TRP A 30 -3.87 14.30 -5.81
N ARG A 31 -3.71 15.40 -6.56
CA ARG A 31 -4.18 15.50 -7.95
C ARG A 31 -3.50 14.47 -8.85
N MET A 32 -2.20 14.23 -8.67
CA MET A 32 -1.48 13.18 -9.41
C MET A 32 -2.08 11.79 -9.15
N VAL A 33 -2.31 11.44 -7.89
CA VAL A 33 -2.94 10.16 -7.52
C VAL A 33 -4.34 10.06 -8.13
N LYS A 34 -5.15 11.12 -8.06
CA LYS A 34 -6.47 11.14 -8.70
C LYS A 34 -6.40 10.94 -10.21
N GLY A 35 -5.42 11.56 -10.88
CA GLY A 35 -5.18 11.38 -12.31
C GLY A 35 -4.80 9.95 -12.67
N VAL A 36 -3.90 9.32 -11.92
CA VAL A 36 -3.51 7.91 -12.11
C VAL A 36 -4.71 6.99 -11.91
N MET A 37 -5.47 7.16 -10.83
CA MET A 37 -6.68 6.38 -10.53
C MET A 37 -7.71 6.48 -11.65
N ALA A 38 -7.94 7.70 -12.18
CA ALA A 38 -8.86 7.93 -13.28
C ALA A 38 -8.41 7.23 -14.56
N ARG A 39 -7.12 7.31 -14.93
CA ARG A 39 -6.56 6.60 -16.08
C ARG A 39 -6.64 5.08 -15.94
N ALA A 40 -6.53 4.57 -14.72
CA ALA A 40 -6.70 3.16 -14.40
C ALA A 40 -8.18 2.72 -14.32
N GLY A 41 -9.15 3.62 -14.57
CA GLY A 41 -10.57 3.31 -14.47
C GLY A 41 -11.10 3.13 -13.04
N ILE A 42 -10.31 3.47 -12.01
CA ILE A 42 -10.67 3.30 -10.60
C ILE A 42 -11.55 4.48 -10.16
N LYS A 43 -12.82 4.20 -9.82
CA LYS A 43 -13.85 5.18 -9.44
C LYS A 43 -14.47 4.86 -8.09
N GLY A 44 -14.88 5.87 -7.33
CA GLY A 44 -15.54 5.70 -6.03
C GLY A 44 -14.67 6.07 -4.83
N LYS A 45 -15.09 5.65 -3.63
CA LYS A 45 -14.46 6.04 -2.34
C LYS A 45 -12.99 5.58 -2.23
N GLN A 46 -12.62 4.51 -2.92
CA GLN A 46 -11.27 3.94 -2.96
C GLN A 46 -10.33 4.66 -3.94
N ALA A 47 -10.83 5.54 -4.82
CA ALA A 47 -10.02 6.30 -5.77
C ALA A 47 -9.28 7.46 -5.07
N THR A 48 -8.47 7.14 -4.07
CA THR A 48 -7.77 8.06 -3.15
C THR A 48 -6.42 7.46 -2.75
N SER A 49 -5.50 8.27 -2.24
CA SER A 49 -4.22 7.77 -1.70
C SER A 49 -4.41 6.82 -0.51
N LYS A 50 -5.42 7.08 0.34
CA LYS A 50 -5.80 6.18 1.42
C LYS A 50 -6.35 4.85 0.89
N GLY A 51 -7.21 4.91 -0.13
CA GLY A 51 -7.75 3.73 -0.79
C GLY A 51 -6.66 2.89 -1.45
N LEU A 52 -5.66 3.52 -2.07
CA LEU A 52 -4.50 2.82 -2.63
C LEU A 52 -3.71 2.07 -1.55
N ARG A 53 -3.39 2.74 -0.44
CA ARG A 53 -2.70 2.12 0.70
C ARG A 53 -3.50 0.97 1.30
N HIS A 54 -4.83 1.12 1.35
CA HIS A 54 -5.71 0.05 1.82
C HIS A 54 -5.70 -1.15 0.86
N GLY A 55 -5.86 -0.92 -0.45
CA GLY A 55 -5.80 -1.97 -1.46
C GLY A 55 -4.46 -2.72 -1.46
N PHE A 56 -3.34 -2.02 -1.25
CA PHE A 56 -2.03 -2.65 -1.05
C PHE A 56 -2.03 -3.63 0.13
N GLY A 57 -2.57 -3.22 1.29
CA GLY A 57 -2.66 -4.08 2.46
C GLY A 57 -3.48 -5.35 2.21
N ILE A 58 -4.63 -5.21 1.53
CA ILE A 58 -5.47 -6.35 1.14
C ILE A 58 -4.71 -7.29 0.19
N ALA A 59 -4.14 -6.74 -0.89
CA ALA A 59 -3.45 -7.55 -1.90
C ALA A 59 -2.25 -8.32 -1.33
N MET A 60 -1.53 -7.76 -0.36
CA MET A 60 -0.41 -8.44 0.30
C MET A 60 -0.85 -9.54 1.27
N LEU A 61 -2.11 -9.55 1.73
CA LEU A 61 -2.65 -10.59 2.60
C LEU A 61 -3.46 -11.65 1.86
N SER A 62 -4.12 -11.30 0.76
CA SER A 62 -4.94 -12.23 -0.02
C SER A 62 -4.22 -12.82 -1.24
N GLY A 63 -3.01 -12.36 -1.55
CA GLY A 63 -2.20 -12.91 -2.65
C GLY A 63 -1.73 -14.35 -2.40
N GLU A 64 -1.29 -15.02 -3.47
CA GLU A 64 -0.78 -16.41 -3.44
C GLU A 64 0.37 -16.62 -2.44
N LYS A 65 1.15 -15.56 -2.18
CA LYS A 65 2.20 -15.51 -1.16
C LYS A 65 1.86 -14.45 -0.12
N ALA A 66 0.82 -14.71 0.67
CA ALA A 66 0.39 -13.82 1.74
C ALA A 66 1.55 -13.46 2.67
N LEU A 67 1.75 -12.17 2.93
CA LEU A 67 2.76 -11.70 3.87
C LEU A 67 2.32 -11.95 5.32
N PRO A 68 3.24 -12.34 6.21
CA PRO A 68 3.02 -12.31 7.64
C PRO A 68 2.55 -10.93 8.12
N LEU A 69 1.56 -10.90 9.04
CA LEU A 69 0.92 -9.67 9.50
C LEU A 69 1.89 -8.67 10.15
N ASN A 70 2.92 -9.16 10.82
CA ASN A 70 3.98 -8.32 11.41
C ASN A 70 4.79 -7.59 10.33
N ILE A 71 5.14 -8.28 9.24
CA ILE A 71 5.87 -7.66 8.12
C ILE A 71 4.99 -6.64 7.42
N LEU A 72 3.71 -6.96 7.19
CA LEU A 72 2.79 -6.00 6.57
C LEU A 72 2.60 -4.76 7.44
N ARG A 73 2.43 -4.92 8.75
CA ARG A 73 2.33 -3.80 9.70
C ARG A 73 3.53 -2.86 9.55
N ASP A 74 4.73 -3.41 9.50
CA ASP A 74 5.98 -2.64 9.40
C ASP A 74 6.06 -1.92 8.04
N LEU A 75 5.71 -2.60 6.94
CA LEU A 75 5.63 -1.99 5.60
C LEU A 75 4.61 -0.84 5.52
N MET A 76 3.51 -0.94 6.26
CA MET A 76 2.50 0.11 6.34
C MET A 76 2.88 1.21 7.34
N GLY A 77 3.90 1.01 8.17
CA GLY A 77 4.28 1.96 9.22
C GLY A 77 3.18 2.16 10.27
N HIS A 78 2.44 1.11 10.62
CA HIS A 78 1.48 1.15 11.72
C HIS A 78 2.21 0.86 13.05
N SER A 79 2.03 1.74 14.05
CA SER A 79 2.56 1.53 15.40
C SER A 79 1.79 0.47 16.20
N ASP A 80 0.58 0.11 15.76
CA ASP A 80 -0.31 -0.86 16.42
C ASP A 80 -0.85 -1.89 15.40
N THR A 81 -0.82 -3.17 15.80
CA THR A 81 -1.36 -4.33 15.05
C THR A 81 -2.88 -4.28 14.87
N LYS A 82 -3.61 -3.49 15.67
CA LYS A 82 -5.08 -3.37 15.63
C LYS A 82 -5.61 -2.84 14.29
N ILE A 83 -4.83 -2.05 13.56
CA ILE A 83 -5.19 -1.55 12.22
C ILE A 83 -5.05 -2.67 11.16
N THR A 84 -4.15 -3.62 11.38
CA THR A 84 -3.92 -4.77 10.50
C THR A 84 -5.09 -5.77 10.56
N GLU A 85 -5.72 -5.94 11.73
CA GLU A 85 -6.90 -6.80 11.93
C GLU A 85 -8.11 -6.39 11.06
N ILE A 86 -8.28 -5.09 10.78
CA ILE A 86 -9.33 -4.59 9.86
C ILE A 86 -9.17 -5.20 8.46
N TYR A 87 -7.94 -5.46 8.01
CA TYR A 87 -7.68 -6.10 6.73
C TYR A 87 -8.04 -7.59 6.76
N THR A 88 -7.82 -8.26 7.89
CA THR A 88 -8.22 -9.66 8.09
C THR A 88 -9.74 -9.85 7.97
N SER A 89 -10.53 -8.89 8.45
CA SER A 89 -12.00 -8.91 8.29
C SER A 89 -12.45 -8.78 6.83
N ALA A 90 -11.74 -7.99 6.02
CA ALA A 90 -12.02 -7.85 4.59
C ALA A 90 -11.70 -9.15 3.81
N ILE A 91 -10.71 -9.92 4.26
CA ILE A 91 -10.39 -11.26 3.74
C ILE A 91 -11.40 -12.31 4.21
N GLY A 92 -12.12 -12.08 5.33
CA GLY A 92 -13.08 -13.05 5.88
C GLY A 92 -14.12 -13.56 4.88
N ALA A 93 -14.52 -12.73 3.91
CA ALA A 93 -15.40 -13.13 2.80
C ALA A 93 -14.72 -14.07 1.79
N GLU A 94 -13.43 -13.86 1.49
CA GLU A 94 -12.58 -14.73 0.64
C GLU A 94 -12.15 -16.02 1.37
N LYS A 95 -11.97 -15.93 2.68
CA LYS A 95 -11.49 -17.01 3.56
C LYS A 95 -12.41 -18.23 3.53
N ARG A 96 -13.73 -18.04 3.37
CA ARG A 96 -14.68 -19.16 3.23
C ARG A 96 -14.33 -20.03 2.03
N ASN A 97 -13.97 -19.43 0.89
CA ASN A 97 -13.58 -20.20 -0.30
C ASN A 97 -12.21 -20.88 -0.13
N MET A 98 -11.24 -20.22 0.53
CA MET A 98 -9.94 -20.84 0.82
C MET A 98 -10.03 -22.01 1.81
N VAL A 99 -10.84 -21.89 2.88
CA VAL A 99 -11.05 -22.97 3.87
C VAL A 99 -11.75 -24.17 3.23
N MET A 100 -12.74 -23.93 2.36
CA MET A 100 -13.44 -25.02 1.66
C MET A 100 -12.53 -25.73 0.64
N ASN A 101 -11.56 -25.04 0.05
CA ASN A 101 -10.57 -25.65 -0.87
C ASN A 101 -9.44 -26.37 -0.13
N ALA A 102 -9.11 -25.97 1.11
CA ALA A 102 -8.06 -26.61 1.92
C ALA A 102 -8.54 -27.89 2.66
N TRP A 103 -9.85 -28.16 2.62
CA TRP A 103 -10.50 -29.33 3.23
C TRP A 103 -10.77 -30.49 2.25
N GLN A 104 -10.21 -30.43 1.03
CA GLN A 104 -10.00 -31.60 0.18
C GLN A 104 -8.68 -32.26 0.52
#